data_AF-A0A7C4GNG5-F1
#
_entry.id   AF-A0A7C4GNG5-F1
#
_cell.length_a   1.000
_cell.length_b   1.000
_cell.length_c   1.000
_cell.angle_alpha   90.00
_cell.angle_beta   90.00
_cell.angle_gamma   90.00
#
_symmetry.space_group_name_H-M   'P 1'
#
loop_
_entity.id
_entity.type
_entity.pdbx_description
1 polymer ?
#
loop_
_entity_poly.entity_id
_entity_poly.type
_entity_poly.pdbx_seq_one_letter_code
_entity_poly.pdbx_strand_id
1 'polypeptide(L)'
;MLRPPPKFVYVRWIGLLATLIPMSALLIIYLFSPAPLEGLLYSIAVIAPLLFFSYYLDLIMRLIPMPERIKHPFLKVWISWIIAFPIARLGISEPIIAKLIGSTISFDERALFAMLFLGAIYGVFFYTAYMVLFRIYVRRKLSKGALPEEFY
;
A
#
# COMPACT_ATOMS: atom_id res chain seq x y z
N MET A 1 30.78 10.58 -18.92
CA MET A 1 30.56 9.56 -17.87
C MET A 1 29.07 9.24 -17.81
N LEU A 2 28.66 8.02 -18.13
CA LEU A 2 27.28 7.56 -17.98
C LEU A 2 26.99 7.40 -16.48
N ARG A 3 26.04 8.18 -15.95
CA ARG A 3 25.62 8.04 -14.56
C ARG A 3 24.98 6.65 -14.37
N PRO A 4 25.22 5.96 -13.24
CA PRO A 4 24.60 4.66 -12.97
C PRO A 4 23.07 4.78 -13.01
N PRO A 5 22.36 3.69 -13.35
CA PRO A 5 20.90 3.69 -13.33
C PRO A 5 20.42 3.95 -11.89
N PRO A 6 19.40 4.80 -11.71
CA PRO A 6 19.01 5.25 -10.39
C PRO A 6 18.56 4.10 -9.51
N LYS A 7 19.03 4.09 -8.25
CA LYS A 7 18.65 3.07 -7.26
C LYS A 7 17.20 3.26 -6.85
N PHE A 8 16.53 2.14 -6.57
CA PHE A 8 15.20 2.21 -5.98
C PHE A 8 15.31 2.58 -4.50
N VAL A 9 14.95 3.82 -4.18
CA VAL A 9 14.74 4.28 -2.80
C VAL A 9 13.24 4.46 -2.60
N TYR A 10 12.71 3.83 -1.55
CA TYR A 10 11.30 3.97 -1.21
C TYR A 10 11.03 5.36 -0.63
N VAL A 11 10.17 6.11 -1.28
CA VAL A 11 9.77 7.45 -0.88
C VAL A 11 8.42 7.36 -0.19
N ARG A 12 8.43 7.47 1.14
CA ARG A 12 7.26 7.19 2.00
C ARG A 12 5.99 7.95 1.62
N TRP A 13 6.09 9.24 1.29
CA TRP A 13 4.94 10.05 0.91
C TRP A 13 4.37 9.68 -0.47
N ILE A 14 5.21 9.19 -1.40
CA ILE A 14 4.73 8.64 -2.69
C ILE A 14 3.97 7.33 -2.42
N GLY A 15 4.47 6.53 -1.47
CA GLY A 15 3.76 5.37 -0.93
C GLY A 15 2.36 5.71 -0.45
N LEU A 16 2.24 6.70 0.43
CA LEU A 16 0.94 7.19 0.91
C LEU A 16 0.01 7.60 -0.24
N LEU A 17 0.52 8.36 -1.21
CA LEU A 17 -0.27 8.78 -2.37
C LEU A 17 -0.75 7.59 -3.22
N ALA A 18 0.10 6.58 -3.41
CA ALA A 18 -0.27 5.37 -4.16
C ALA A 18 -1.41 4.60 -3.46
N THR A 19 -1.41 4.55 -2.14
CA THR A 19 -2.49 3.96 -1.32
C THR A 19 -3.76 4.83 -1.35
N LEU A 20 -3.62 6.16 -1.35
CA LEU A 20 -4.74 7.12 -1.36
C LEU A 20 -5.61 7.01 -2.62
N ILE A 21 -5.06 6.67 -3.79
CA ILE A 21 -5.82 6.58 -5.04
C ILE A 21 -7.02 5.60 -4.94
N PRO A 22 -6.82 4.30 -4.63
CA PRO A 22 -7.93 3.35 -4.51
C PRO A 22 -8.84 3.69 -3.32
N MET A 23 -8.30 4.34 -2.28
CA MET A 23 -9.08 4.80 -1.14
C MET A 23 -10.08 5.91 -1.54
N SER A 24 -9.63 6.90 -2.31
CA SER A 24 -10.51 7.97 -2.81
C SER A 24 -11.61 7.39 -3.69
N ALA A 25 -11.29 6.41 -4.54
CA ALA A 25 -12.30 5.72 -5.34
C ALA A 25 -13.35 4.99 -4.47
N LEU A 26 -12.89 4.24 -3.45
CA LEU A 26 -13.78 3.52 -2.53
C LEU A 26 -14.69 4.49 -1.75
N LEU A 27 -14.10 5.58 -1.24
CA LEU A 27 -14.84 6.58 -0.47
C LEU A 27 -15.89 7.29 -1.33
N ILE A 28 -15.56 7.62 -2.59
CA ILE A 28 -16.52 8.17 -3.54
C ILE A 28 -17.69 7.21 -3.75
N ILE A 29 -17.43 5.90 -3.92
CA ILE A 29 -18.50 4.90 -4.08
C ILE A 29 -19.43 4.89 -2.85
N TYR A 30 -18.87 4.92 -1.63
CA TYR A 30 -19.65 4.88 -0.40
C TYR A 30 -20.46 6.15 -0.14
N LEU A 31 -20.02 7.32 -0.63
CA LEU A 31 -20.79 8.57 -0.55
C LEU A 31 -22.13 8.48 -1.31
N PHE A 32 -22.23 7.62 -2.32
CA PHE A 32 -23.46 7.38 -3.07
C PHE A 32 -24.25 6.16 -2.57
N SER A 33 -23.83 5.53 -1.48
CA SER A 33 -24.53 4.38 -0.90
C SER A 33 -25.74 4.80 -0.06
N PRO A 34 -26.73 3.91 0.18
CA PRO A 34 -27.86 4.19 1.06
C PRO A 34 -27.49 4.50 2.51
N ALA A 35 -26.29 4.10 2.95
CA ALA A 35 -25.77 4.29 4.32
C ALA A 35 -24.40 4.98 4.29
N PRO A 36 -24.33 6.28 3.93
CA PRO A 36 -23.07 6.97 3.67
C PRO A 36 -22.20 7.10 4.93
N LEU A 37 -22.80 7.19 6.12
CA LEU A 37 -22.06 7.28 7.38
C LEU A 37 -21.36 5.95 7.72
N GLU A 38 -22.05 4.82 7.56
CA GLU A 38 -21.45 3.49 7.75
C GLU A 38 -20.36 3.23 6.72
N GLY A 39 -20.60 3.60 5.47
CA GLY A 39 -19.61 3.52 4.40
C GLY A 39 -18.36 4.36 4.68
N LEU A 40 -18.52 5.56 5.27
CA LEU A 40 -17.42 6.41 5.71
C LEU A 40 -16.63 5.77 6.85
N LEU A 41 -17.31 5.29 7.90
CA LEU A 41 -16.68 4.63 9.04
C LEU A 41 -15.93 3.36 8.61
N TYR A 42 -16.57 2.53 7.79
CA TYR A 42 -15.97 1.34 7.20
C TYR A 42 -14.72 1.71 6.40
N SER A 43 -14.81 2.71 5.53
CA SER A 43 -13.69 3.19 4.73
C SER A 43 -12.54 3.63 5.64
N ILE A 44 -12.76 4.55 6.58
CA ILE A 44 -11.70 5.03 7.48
C ILE A 44 -11.06 3.88 8.26
N ALA A 45 -11.87 2.98 8.83
CA ALA A 45 -11.39 1.88 9.65
C ALA A 45 -10.55 0.86 8.88
N VAL A 46 -10.93 0.50 7.65
CA VAL A 46 -10.14 -0.39 6.78
C VAL A 46 -8.86 0.30 6.30
N ILE A 47 -8.96 1.59 6.02
CA ILE A 47 -7.96 2.29 5.24
C ILE A 47 -6.83 2.87 6.08
N ALA A 48 -7.13 3.41 7.27
CA ALA A 48 -6.12 4.03 8.12
C ALA A 48 -4.96 3.07 8.47
N PRO A 49 -5.21 1.78 8.79
CA PRO A 49 -4.14 0.80 8.97
C PRO A 49 -3.31 0.58 7.69
N LEU A 50 -3.94 0.50 6.52
CA LEU A 50 -3.24 0.32 5.24
C LEU A 50 -2.35 1.52 4.90
N LEU A 51 -2.81 2.75 5.18
CA LEU A 51 -2.00 3.96 5.05
C LEU A 51 -0.76 3.89 5.93
N PHE A 52 -0.93 3.49 7.19
CA PHE A 52 0.17 3.32 8.13
C PHE A 52 1.21 2.33 7.61
N PHE A 53 0.77 1.14 7.17
CA PHE A 53 1.67 0.14 6.58
C PHE A 53 2.36 0.64 5.31
N SER A 54 1.65 1.37 4.45
CA SER A 54 2.25 1.95 3.26
C SER A 54 3.32 3.00 3.59
N TYR A 55 3.10 3.84 4.62
CA TYR A 55 4.10 4.85 5.00
C TYR A 55 5.40 4.21 5.51
N TYR A 56 5.29 3.11 6.26
CA TYR A 56 6.41 2.38 6.83
C TYR A 56 6.84 1.16 6.01
N LEU A 57 6.45 1.08 4.73
CA LEU A 57 6.75 -0.07 3.88
C LEU A 57 8.25 -0.32 3.74
N ASP A 58 9.09 0.73 3.81
CA ASP A 58 10.54 0.59 3.81
C ASP A 58 11.07 -0.25 4.98
N LEU A 59 10.45 -0.13 6.15
CA LEU A 59 10.80 -0.94 7.32
C LEU A 59 10.40 -2.40 7.09
N ILE A 60 9.22 -2.65 6.55
CA ILE A 60 8.72 -4.00 6.25
C ILE A 60 9.62 -4.68 5.21
N MET A 61 9.98 -3.96 4.14
CA MET A 61 10.85 -4.48 3.09
C MET A 61 12.27 -4.82 3.57
N ARG A 62 12.75 -4.20 4.66
CA ARG A 62 14.04 -4.55 5.29
C ARG A 62 14.00 -5.91 5.98
N LEU A 63 12.82 -6.31 6.48
CA LEU A 63 12.62 -7.60 7.16
C LEU A 63 12.58 -8.77 6.17
N ILE A 64 12.42 -8.51 4.88
CA ILE A 64 12.36 -9.53 3.83
C ILE A 64 13.76 -9.69 3.20
N PRO A 65 14.54 -10.70 3.60
CA PRO A 65 15.81 -11.00 2.94
C PRO A 65 15.53 -11.42 1.50
N MET A 66 16.27 -10.87 0.55
CA MET A 66 16.23 -11.32 -0.84
C MET A 66 17.61 -11.64 -1.36
N PRO A 67 17.72 -12.65 -2.24
CA PRO A 67 18.97 -12.91 -2.95
C PRO A 67 19.44 -11.65 -3.68
N GLU A 68 20.74 -11.37 -3.63
CA GLU A 68 21.37 -10.19 -4.27
C GLU A 68 21.10 -10.09 -5.78
N ARG A 69 20.74 -11.21 -6.41
CA ARG A 69 20.38 -11.28 -7.83
C ARG A 69 19.06 -10.57 -8.15
N ILE A 70 18.17 -10.42 -7.19
CA ILE A 70 16.87 -9.75 -7.38
C ILE A 70 17.07 -8.24 -7.23
N LYS A 71 17.36 -7.57 -8.35
CA LYS A 71 17.52 -6.10 -8.39
C LYS A 71 16.19 -5.35 -8.31
N HIS A 72 15.07 -6.02 -8.58
CA HIS A 72 13.79 -5.36 -8.72
C HIS A 72 12.97 -5.41 -7.40
N PRO A 73 12.49 -4.26 -6.90
CA PRO A 73 11.82 -4.18 -5.59
C PRO A 73 10.42 -4.80 -5.59
N PHE A 74 9.86 -5.12 -6.76
CA PHE A 74 8.50 -5.64 -6.91
C PHE A 74 8.22 -6.81 -5.96
N LEU A 75 9.09 -7.82 -5.94
CA LEU A 75 8.83 -9.01 -5.13
C LEU A 75 8.79 -8.66 -3.63
N LYS A 76 9.64 -7.72 -3.15
CA LYS A 76 9.62 -7.25 -1.75
C LYS A 76 8.33 -6.53 -1.44
N VAL A 77 7.92 -5.62 -2.31
CA VAL A 77 6.67 -4.86 -2.16
C VAL A 77 5.47 -5.82 -2.16
N TRP A 78 5.44 -6.76 -3.10
CA TRP A 78 4.36 -7.72 -3.25
C TRP A 78 4.21 -8.61 -2.00
N ILE A 79 5.30 -9.21 -1.52
CA ILE A 79 5.29 -10.01 -0.28
C ILE A 79 4.90 -9.16 0.93
N SER A 80 5.40 -7.93 1.02
CA SER A 80 5.07 -7.02 2.12
C SER A 80 3.56 -6.77 2.20
N TRP A 81 2.89 -6.61 1.06
CA TRP A 81 1.44 -6.40 1.01
C TRP A 81 0.62 -7.66 1.25
N ILE A 82 1.10 -8.84 0.83
CA ILE A 82 0.50 -10.14 1.20
C ILE A 82 0.41 -10.28 2.73
N ILE A 83 1.42 -9.81 3.46
CA ILE A 83 1.47 -9.89 4.92
C ILE A 83 0.75 -8.71 5.58
N ALA A 84 0.98 -7.50 5.11
CA ALA A 84 0.43 -6.29 5.73
C ALA A 84 -1.09 -6.23 5.62
N PHE A 85 -1.67 -6.69 4.50
CA PHE A 85 -3.12 -6.63 4.28
C PHE A 85 -3.93 -7.47 5.28
N PRO A 86 -3.67 -8.77 5.52
CA PRO A 86 -4.39 -9.54 6.53
C PRO A 86 -4.18 -9.00 7.93
N ILE A 87 -2.97 -8.53 8.29
CA ILE A 87 -2.72 -7.91 9.59
C ILE A 87 -3.57 -6.63 9.75
N ALA A 88 -3.56 -5.76 8.74
CA ALA A 88 -4.35 -4.55 8.72
C ALA A 88 -5.85 -4.86 8.81
N ARG A 89 -6.36 -5.82 8.01
CA ARG A 89 -7.79 -6.08 7.91
C ARG A 89 -8.32 -6.89 9.09
N LEU A 90 -7.70 -8.03 9.42
CA LEU A 90 -8.18 -8.95 10.46
C LEU A 90 -7.65 -8.56 11.84
N GLY A 91 -6.41 -8.11 11.93
CA GLY A 91 -5.79 -7.79 13.22
C GLY A 91 -6.19 -6.43 13.79
N ILE A 92 -6.52 -5.46 12.92
CA ILE A 92 -6.77 -4.07 13.32
C ILE A 92 -8.17 -3.60 12.91
N SER A 93 -8.47 -3.64 11.61
CA SER A 93 -9.69 -3.01 11.07
C SER A 93 -10.95 -3.73 11.51
N GLU A 94 -10.98 -5.06 11.43
CA GLU A 94 -12.17 -5.86 11.76
C GLU A 94 -12.58 -5.75 13.24
N PRO A 95 -11.66 -5.82 14.23
CA PRO A 95 -12.02 -5.55 15.62
C PRO A 95 -12.61 -4.14 15.86
N ILE A 96 -12.16 -3.15 15.09
CA ILE A 96 -12.69 -1.77 15.17
C ILE A 96 -14.09 -1.73 14.55
N ILE A 97 -14.24 -2.26 13.34
CA ILE A 97 -15.51 -2.29 12.60
C ILE A 97 -16.57 -3.07 13.37
N ALA A 98 -16.20 -4.22 13.93
CA ALA A 98 -17.09 -5.06 14.73
C ALA A 98 -17.71 -4.30 15.92
N LYS A 99 -16.96 -3.38 16.54
CA LYS A 99 -17.46 -2.53 17.63
C LYS A 99 -18.32 -1.37 17.15
N LEU A 100 -18.10 -0.88 15.93
CA LEU A 100 -18.77 0.31 15.40
C LEU A 100 -20.09 -0.02 14.71
N ILE A 101 -20.08 -1.01 13.81
CA ILE A 101 -21.20 -1.33 12.90
C ILE A 101 -21.48 -2.83 12.79
N GLY A 102 -20.83 -3.65 13.63
CA GLY A 102 -20.94 -5.11 13.59
C GLY A 102 -19.89 -5.77 12.71
N SER A 103 -19.69 -7.08 12.89
CA SER A 103 -18.67 -7.82 12.17
C SER A 103 -19.05 -7.99 10.70
N THR A 104 -18.07 -7.78 9.83
CA THR A 104 -18.22 -7.87 8.38
C THR A 104 -17.58 -9.12 7.78
N ILE A 105 -16.73 -9.82 8.56
CA ILE A 105 -15.97 -10.98 8.11
C ILE A 105 -15.89 -12.01 9.24
N SER A 106 -16.08 -13.31 8.92
CA SER A 106 -15.80 -14.42 9.84
C SER A 106 -14.30 -14.64 10.01
N PHE A 107 -13.85 -14.88 11.25
CA PHE A 107 -12.47 -15.28 11.52
C PHE A 107 -12.28 -16.78 11.29
N ASP A 108 -12.13 -17.16 10.02
CA ASP A 108 -11.86 -18.54 9.61
C ASP A 108 -10.69 -18.62 8.61
N GLU A 109 -10.28 -19.85 8.28
CA GLU A 109 -9.17 -20.10 7.35
C GLU A 109 -9.46 -19.55 5.95
N ARG A 110 -10.73 -19.57 5.50
CA ARG A 110 -11.12 -19.07 4.17
C ARG A 110 -10.97 -17.56 4.10
N ALA A 111 -11.36 -16.85 5.15
CA ALA A 111 -11.15 -15.42 5.27
C ALA A 111 -9.66 -15.08 5.25
N LEU A 112 -8.82 -15.84 5.95
CA LEU A 112 -7.37 -15.64 5.90
C LEU A 112 -6.82 -15.80 4.48
N PHE A 113 -7.17 -16.88 3.77
CA PHE A 113 -6.75 -17.08 2.38
C PHE A 113 -7.26 -15.97 1.45
N ALA A 114 -8.51 -15.54 1.62
CA ALA A 114 -9.06 -14.42 0.87
C ALA A 114 -8.29 -13.12 1.14
N MET A 115 -7.90 -12.85 2.39
CA MET A 115 -7.11 -11.66 2.73
C MET A 115 -5.68 -11.73 2.18
N LEU A 116 -5.04 -12.91 2.18
CA LEU A 116 -3.73 -13.10 1.56
C LEU A 116 -3.80 -12.85 0.04
N PHE A 117 -4.84 -13.37 -0.61
CA PHE A 117 -5.08 -13.16 -2.03
C PHE A 117 -5.35 -11.69 -2.36
N LEU A 118 -6.20 -11.02 -1.57
CA LEU A 118 -6.45 -9.58 -1.70
C LEU A 118 -5.17 -8.78 -1.46
N GLY A 119 -4.35 -9.16 -0.47
CA GLY A 119 -3.04 -8.57 -0.23
C GLY A 119 -2.09 -8.71 -1.42
N ALA A 120 -2.10 -9.87 -2.10
CA ALA A 120 -1.32 -10.08 -3.32
C ALA A 120 -1.78 -9.14 -4.45
N ILE A 121 -3.10 -9.04 -4.69
CA ILE A 121 -3.66 -8.13 -5.70
C ILE A 121 -3.33 -6.68 -5.36
N TYR A 122 -3.51 -6.30 -4.09
CA TYR A 122 -3.23 -4.96 -3.62
C TYR A 122 -1.74 -4.61 -3.76
N GLY A 123 -0.84 -5.56 -3.51
CA GLY A 123 0.59 -5.38 -3.73
C GLY A 123 0.96 -5.08 -5.18
N VAL A 124 0.32 -5.75 -6.14
CA VAL A 124 0.52 -5.48 -7.58
C VAL A 124 0.00 -4.10 -7.96
N PHE A 125 -1.21 -3.76 -7.52
CA PHE A 125 -1.83 -2.46 -7.77
C PHE A 125 -0.98 -1.32 -7.17
N PHE A 126 -0.64 -1.44 -5.88
CA PHE A 126 0.16 -0.49 -5.15
C PHE A 126 1.51 -0.27 -5.84
N TYR A 127 2.20 -1.35 -6.21
CA TYR A 127 3.49 -1.26 -6.87
C TYR A 127 3.38 -0.49 -8.20
N THR A 128 2.35 -0.78 -8.99
CA THR A 128 2.11 -0.12 -10.27
C THR A 128 1.83 1.37 -10.09
N ALA A 129 0.91 1.72 -9.19
CA ALA A 129 0.59 3.10 -8.85
C ALA A 129 1.83 3.85 -8.33
N TYR A 130 2.57 3.23 -7.41
CA TYR A 130 3.82 3.78 -6.88
C TYR A 130 4.82 4.04 -7.98
N MET A 131 5.06 3.09 -8.90
CA MET A 131 6.03 3.26 -9.98
C MET A 131 5.65 4.37 -10.96
N VAL A 132 4.36 4.54 -11.24
CA VAL A 132 3.87 5.65 -12.08
C VAL A 132 4.15 6.98 -11.39
N LEU A 133 3.73 7.13 -10.13
CA LEU A 133 3.96 8.36 -9.35
C LEU A 133 5.45 8.65 -9.16
N PHE A 134 6.23 7.63 -8.88
CA PHE A 134 7.68 7.71 -8.72
C PHE A 134 8.37 8.16 -10.00
N ARG A 135 7.99 7.61 -11.16
CA ARG A 135 8.52 8.05 -12.47
C ARG A 135 8.18 9.52 -12.75
N ILE A 136 6.96 9.96 -12.42
CA ILE A 136 6.57 11.38 -12.56
C ILE A 136 7.44 12.26 -11.65
N TYR A 137 7.62 11.85 -10.40
CA TYR A 137 8.44 12.56 -9.42
C TYR A 137 9.90 12.69 -9.89
N VAL A 138 10.54 11.57 -10.25
CA VAL A 138 11.94 11.55 -10.70
C VAL A 138 12.12 12.37 -11.96
N ARG A 139 11.24 12.25 -12.97
CA ARG A 139 11.28 13.07 -14.19
C ARG A 139 11.22 14.57 -13.88
N ARG A 140 10.31 14.98 -12.99
CA ARG A 140 10.17 16.39 -12.57
C ARG A 140 11.37 16.92 -11.79
N LYS A 141 12.05 16.07 -11.02
CA LYS A 141 13.27 16.45 -10.27
C LYS A 141 14.50 16.51 -11.18
N LEU A 142 14.63 15.55 -12.10
CA LEU A 142 15.68 15.53 -13.12
C LEU A 142 15.60 16.76 -14.03
N SER A 143 14.41 17.14 -14.51
CA SER A 143 14.25 18.34 -15.35
C SER A 143 14.61 19.64 -14.64
N LYS A 144 14.62 19.63 -13.30
CA LYS A 144 14.99 20.77 -12.45
C LYS A 144 16.43 20.68 -11.92
N GLY A 145 17.20 19.67 -12.31
CA GLY A 145 18.56 19.43 -11.81
C GLY A 145 18.65 19.15 -10.30
N ALA A 146 17.54 18.79 -9.65
CA ALA A 146 17.41 18.71 -8.20
C ALA A 146 17.15 17.28 -7.70
N LEU A 147 17.69 16.26 -8.39
CA LEU A 147 17.55 14.87 -7.96
C LEU A 147 18.47 14.62 -6.75
N PRO A 148 17.95 14.13 -5.62
CA PRO A 148 18.76 13.83 -4.43
C PRO A 148 19.84 12.77 -4.72
N GLU A 149 20.97 12.87 -4.00
CA GLU A 149 22.13 11.98 -4.21
C GLU A 149 21.80 10.49 -3.99
N GLU A 150 20.87 10.21 -3.09
CA GLU A 150 20.39 8.87 -2.74
C GLU A 150 19.84 8.08 -3.94
N PHE A 151 19.43 8.78 -5.00
CA PHE A 151 18.91 8.18 -6.22
C PHE A 151 19.98 7.84 -7.25
N TYR A 152 21.25 8.23 -7.05
CA TYR A 152 22.38 7.82 -7.90
C TYR A 152 23.07 6.54 -7.36
#